data_AF-A0A7S2PS76-F1
#
_entry.id   AF-A0A7S2PS76-F1
#
_cell.length_a   1.000
_cell.length_b   1.000
_cell.length_c   1.000
_cell.angle_alpha   90.00
_cell.angle_beta   90.00
_cell.angle_gamma   90.00
#
_symmetry.space_group_name_H-M   'P 1'
#
loop_
_entity.id
_entity.type
_entity.pdbx_description
1 polymer ?
#
loop_
_entity_poly.entity_id
_entity_poly.type
_entity_poly.pdbx_seq_one_letter_code
_entity_poly.pdbx_strand_id
1 'polypeptide(L)'
;NEFEELIGSAEPTAGEKAVYSGDDLELCRQRRRGRMLANMKFIGHLFLRQLLSAKVVGSVSRELVFIDEATSMPPEHALECACELLNAIGFTLEGLPVGQQVLSQVCGRMAELKGARAQDGRAAYCKRVQFAIQDLLDTRAAGWAKRQFRSSAKTKEE
;
A
#
# COMPACT_ATOMS: atom_id res chain seq x y z
N ASN A 1 -12.12 -2.92 15.48
CA ASN A 1 -13.01 -3.59 14.49
C ASN A 1 -12.24 -4.66 13.72
N GLU A 2 -12.89 -5.72 13.21
CA GLU A 2 -12.23 -6.84 12.50
C GLU A 2 -11.32 -6.38 11.34
N PHE A 3 -11.67 -5.27 10.67
CA PHE A 3 -10.86 -4.68 9.61
C PHE A 3 -9.57 -4.02 10.15
N GLU A 4 -9.62 -3.36 11.31
CA GLU A 4 -8.44 -2.85 12.01
C GLU A 4 -7.60 -3.99 12.58
N GLU A 5 -8.20 -5.13 12.96
CA GLU A 5 -7.43 -6.32 13.30
C GLU A 5 -6.74 -6.90 12.05
N LEU A 6 -7.39 -6.84 10.88
CA LEU A 6 -6.82 -7.29 9.61
C LEU A 6 -5.63 -6.43 9.15
N ILE A 7 -5.71 -5.10 9.36
CA ILE A 7 -4.67 -4.14 8.96
C ILE A 7 -3.62 -3.92 10.07
N GLY A 8 -4.06 -3.82 11.32
CA GLY A 8 -3.22 -3.53 12.49
C GLY A 8 -2.46 -4.75 13.04
N SER A 9 -2.89 -5.98 12.76
CA SER A 9 -2.22 -7.19 13.27
C SER A 9 -1.03 -7.66 12.42
N ALA A 10 -0.41 -6.77 11.64
CA ALA A 10 0.86 -7.07 10.98
C ALA A 10 1.97 -7.40 11.99
N GLU A 11 1.86 -6.85 13.21
CA GLU A 11 2.76 -7.13 14.31
C GLU A 11 2.28 -8.32 15.16
N PRO A 12 3.19 -9.22 15.57
CA PRO A 12 2.87 -10.24 16.55
C PRO A 12 2.43 -9.60 17.87
N THR A 13 1.44 -10.21 18.51
CA THR A 13 0.94 -9.80 19.82
C THR A 13 2.02 -9.93 20.90
N ALA A 14 1.86 -9.23 22.02
CA ALA A 14 2.81 -9.31 23.13
C ALA A 14 2.99 -10.75 23.65
N GLY A 15 1.93 -11.57 23.65
CA GLY A 15 2.00 -12.98 23.99
C GLY A 15 2.82 -13.81 22.98
N GLU A 16 2.66 -13.55 21.69
CA GLU A 16 3.44 -14.22 20.64
C GLU A 16 4.94 -13.82 20.73
N LYS A 17 5.23 -12.54 21.00
CA LYS A 17 6.60 -12.04 21.22
C LYS A 17 7.31 -12.67 22.42
N ALA A 18 6.55 -13.11 23.42
CA ALA A 18 7.09 -13.77 24.61
C ALA A 18 7.30 -15.28 24.42
N VAL A 19 6.64 -15.91 23.43
CA VAL A 19 6.62 -17.37 23.23
C VAL A 19 7.51 -17.82 22.07
N TYR A 20 7.57 -17.04 20.99
CA TYR A 20 8.28 -17.42 19.78
C TYR A 20 9.74 -16.98 19.76
N SER A 21 10.59 -17.79 19.14
CA SER A 21 11.97 -17.42 18.82
C SER A 21 12.00 -16.28 17.80
N GLY A 22 13.15 -15.60 17.65
CA GLY A 22 13.30 -14.49 16.71
C GLY A 22 12.95 -14.87 15.27
N ASP A 23 13.33 -16.06 14.83
CA ASP A 23 13.06 -16.57 13.48
C ASP A 23 11.57 -16.89 13.27
N ASP A 24 10.92 -17.46 14.29
CA ASP A 24 9.48 -17.76 14.25
C ASP A 24 8.62 -16.49 14.22
N LEU A 25 9.06 -15.43 14.92
CA LEU A 25 8.40 -14.13 14.91
C LEU A 25 8.47 -13.47 13.53
N GLU A 26 9.62 -13.58 12.86
CA GLU A 26 9.78 -13.04 11.50
C GLU A 26 8.93 -13.80 10.48
N LEU A 27 8.87 -15.13 10.59
CA LEU A 27 7.98 -15.95 9.76
C LEU A 27 6.51 -15.58 9.98
N CYS A 28 6.10 -15.34 11.23
CA CYS A 28 4.75 -14.91 11.56
C CYS A 28 4.40 -13.55 10.93
N ARG A 29 5.31 -12.58 11.01
CA ARG A 29 5.19 -11.28 10.34
C ARG A 29 5.05 -11.42 8.83
N GLN A 30 5.89 -12.23 8.19
CA GLN A 30 5.84 -12.45 6.74
C GLN A 30 4.50 -13.06 6.31
N ARG A 31 4.00 -14.07 7.04
CA ARG A 31 2.69 -14.67 6.77
C ARG A 31 1.55 -13.64 6.90
N ARG A 32 1.57 -12.82 7.95
CA ARG A 32 0.58 -11.76 8.18
C ARG A 32 0.59 -10.73 7.04
N ARG A 33 1.78 -10.24 6.66
CA ARG A 33 1.95 -9.33 5.52
C ARG A 33 1.47 -9.93 4.20
N GLY A 34 1.77 -11.21 3.94
CA GLY A 34 1.30 -11.92 2.76
C GLY A 34 -0.24 -12.00 2.68
N ARG A 35 -0.91 -12.25 3.81
CA ARG A 35 -2.38 -12.24 3.89
C ARG A 35 -2.95 -10.85 3.64
N MET A 36 -2.38 -9.81 4.22
CA MET A 36 -2.82 -8.43 3.97
C MET A 36 -2.75 -8.07 2.49
N LEU A 37 -1.65 -8.39 1.82
CA LEU A 37 -1.49 -8.13 0.39
C LEU A 37 -2.52 -8.90 -0.44
N ALA A 38 -2.77 -10.17 -0.10
CA ALA A 38 -3.81 -10.96 -0.76
C ALA A 38 -5.21 -10.37 -0.56
N ASN A 39 -5.50 -9.87 0.65
CA ASN A 39 -6.77 -9.20 0.94
C ASN A 39 -6.91 -7.89 0.15
N MET A 40 -5.86 -7.10 0.00
CA MET A 40 -5.90 -5.89 -0.84
C MET A 40 -6.20 -6.23 -2.30
N LYS A 41 -5.57 -7.27 -2.84
CA LYS A 41 -5.89 -7.78 -4.19
C LYS A 41 -7.34 -8.23 -4.30
N PHE A 42 -7.83 -8.96 -3.30
CA PHE A 42 -9.21 -9.42 -3.26
C PHE A 42 -10.21 -8.25 -3.22
N ILE A 43 -10.01 -7.26 -2.34
CA ILE A 43 -10.82 -6.03 -2.27
C ILE A 43 -10.82 -5.32 -3.63
N GLY A 44 -9.65 -5.20 -4.26
CA GLY A 44 -9.53 -4.62 -5.60
C GLY A 44 -10.36 -5.38 -6.64
N HIS A 45 -10.32 -6.70 -6.64
CA HIS A 45 -11.14 -7.52 -7.54
C HIS A 45 -12.64 -7.42 -7.28
N LEU A 46 -13.07 -7.30 -6.01
CA LEU A 46 -14.48 -7.07 -5.68
C LEU A 46 -14.96 -5.72 -6.22
N PHE A 47 -14.17 -4.67 -6.07
CA PHE A 47 -14.47 -3.36 -6.63
C PHE A 47 -14.60 -3.39 -8.15
N LEU A 48 -13.65 -4.01 -8.84
CA LEU A 48 -13.67 -4.14 -10.31
C LEU A 48 -14.88 -4.93 -10.82
N ARG A 49 -15.45 -5.81 -10.00
CA ARG A 49 -16.69 -6.56 -10.29
C ARG A 49 -17.95 -5.85 -9.83
N GLN A 50 -17.86 -4.58 -9.41
CA GLN A 50 -18.97 -3.78 -8.90
C GLN A 50 -19.64 -4.36 -7.63
N LEU A 51 -18.90 -5.16 -6.85
CA LEU A 51 -19.37 -5.72 -5.58
C LEU A 51 -19.05 -4.81 -4.39
N LEU A 52 -18.16 -3.83 -4.57
CA LEU A 52 -17.87 -2.79 -3.60
C LEU A 52 -18.03 -1.42 -4.25
N SER A 53 -18.49 -0.43 -3.48
CA SER A 53 -18.59 0.95 -3.94
C SER A 53 -17.27 1.69 -3.84
N ALA A 54 -17.10 2.75 -4.64
CA ALA A 54 -15.95 3.65 -4.55
C ALA A 54 -15.78 4.26 -3.15
N LYS A 55 -16.88 4.46 -2.41
CA LYS A 55 -16.84 4.96 -1.04
C LYS A 55 -16.16 3.97 -0.09
N VAL A 56 -16.51 2.69 -0.18
CA VAL A 56 -15.91 1.63 0.66
C VAL A 56 -14.42 1.53 0.39
N VAL A 57 -14.04 1.42 -0.89
CA VAL A 57 -12.64 1.27 -1.27
C VAL A 57 -11.82 2.53 -0.96
N GLY A 58 -12.44 3.71 -1.06
CA GLY A 58 -11.85 4.96 -0.64
C GLY A 58 -11.70 5.10 0.88
N SER A 59 -12.53 4.42 1.69
CA SER A 59 -12.30 4.30 3.14
C SER A 59 -11.06 3.45 3.41
N VAL A 60 -11.01 2.25 2.83
CA VAL A 60 -9.85 1.34 2.96
C VAL A 60 -8.54 2.03 2.55
N SER A 61 -8.55 2.73 1.41
CA SER A 61 -7.36 3.43 0.90
C SER A 61 -6.92 4.56 1.83
N ARG A 62 -7.88 5.24 2.50
CA ARG A 62 -7.55 6.29 3.48
C ARG A 62 -7.03 5.68 4.77
N GLU A 63 -7.64 4.63 5.29
CA GLU A 63 -7.20 3.95 6.53
C GLU A 63 -5.78 3.38 6.41
N LEU A 64 -5.34 2.97 5.21
CA LEU A 64 -3.96 2.52 4.98
C LEU A 64 -2.92 3.65 5.03
N VAL A 65 -3.31 4.90 4.77
CA VAL A 65 -2.39 6.03 4.52
C VAL A 65 -2.52 7.13 5.57
N PHE A 66 -3.71 7.32 6.12
CA PHE A 66 -4.05 8.23 7.19
C PHE A 66 -4.34 7.38 8.42
N ILE A 67 -3.39 7.31 9.34
CA ILE A 67 -3.66 6.75 10.67
C ILE A 67 -4.34 7.83 11.50
N ASP A 68 -5.32 7.44 12.31
CA ASP A 68 -6.12 8.33 13.18
C ASP A 68 -5.29 9.11 14.22
N GLU A 69 -4.08 8.64 14.55
CA GLU A 69 -3.14 9.41 15.36
C GLU A 69 -2.45 10.44 14.47
N ALA A 70 -2.85 11.72 14.60
CA ALA A 70 -2.41 12.87 13.80
C ALA A 70 -0.87 13.04 13.69
N THR A 71 -0.10 12.40 14.55
CA THR A 71 1.37 12.46 14.61
C THR A 71 2.04 11.14 14.21
N SER A 72 1.28 10.07 13.95
CA SER A 72 1.81 8.75 13.66
C SER A 72 2.07 8.58 12.16
N MET A 73 3.20 7.95 11.85
CA MET A 73 3.60 7.61 10.48
C MET A 73 3.08 6.21 10.14
N PRO A 74 2.40 6.01 8.99
CA PRO A 74 1.93 4.69 8.58
C PRO A 74 3.07 3.69 8.49
N PRO A 75 2.88 2.44 8.96
CA PRO A 75 3.91 1.44 8.83
C PRO A 75 4.14 1.11 7.35
N GLU A 76 5.38 0.79 6.99
CA GLU A 76 5.80 0.57 5.60
C GLU A 76 4.90 -0.40 4.82
N HIS A 77 4.51 -1.51 5.44
CA HIS A 77 3.66 -2.52 4.82
C HIS A 77 2.25 -2.00 4.47
N ALA A 78 1.72 -1.02 5.21
CA ALA A 78 0.43 -0.42 4.90
C ALA A 78 0.50 0.46 3.64
N LEU A 79 1.60 1.20 3.48
CA LEU A 79 1.86 1.98 2.26
C LEU A 79 2.05 1.07 1.03
N GLU A 80 2.71 -0.07 1.19
CA GLU A 80 2.83 -1.07 0.14
C GLU A 80 1.47 -1.68 -0.24
N CYS A 81 0.63 -1.98 0.76
CA CYS A 81 -0.74 -2.43 0.55
C CYS A 81 -1.58 -1.38 -0.19
N ALA A 82 -1.43 -0.10 0.15
CA ALA A 82 -2.09 1.00 -0.56
C ALA A 82 -1.61 1.09 -2.02
N CYS A 83 -0.30 1.03 -2.28
CA CYS A 83 0.25 0.98 -3.63
C CYS A 83 -0.33 -0.18 -4.44
N GLU A 84 -0.37 -1.40 -3.88
CA GLU A 84 -0.90 -2.57 -4.57
C GLU A 84 -2.39 -2.42 -4.92
N LEU A 85 -3.20 -1.99 -3.95
CA LEU A 85 -4.63 -1.77 -4.14
C LEU A 85 -4.88 -0.74 -5.24
N LEU A 86 -4.24 0.43 -5.13
CA LEU A 86 -4.45 1.55 -6.05
C LEU A 86 -3.92 1.25 -7.44
N ASN A 87 -2.81 0.53 -7.59
CA ASN A 87 -2.36 0.06 -8.92
C ASN A 87 -3.34 -0.90 -9.58
N ALA A 88 -4.08 -1.70 -8.80
CA ALA A 88 -5.07 -2.62 -9.34
C ALA A 88 -6.36 -1.92 -9.81
N ILE A 89 -6.81 -0.90 -9.09
CA ILE A 89 -8.13 -0.28 -9.29
C ILE A 89 -8.10 1.15 -9.82
N GLY A 90 -6.94 1.80 -9.83
CA GLY A 90 -6.80 3.25 -9.95
C GLY A 90 -7.44 3.81 -11.21
N PHE A 91 -7.29 3.14 -12.34
CA PHE A 91 -7.95 3.51 -13.59
C PHE A 91 -9.48 3.58 -13.46
N THR A 92 -10.08 2.54 -12.90
CA THR A 92 -11.54 2.46 -12.71
C THR A 92 -12.01 3.46 -11.64
N LEU A 93 -11.24 3.63 -10.58
CA LEU A 93 -11.57 4.54 -9.49
C LEU A 93 -11.49 6.02 -9.93
N GLU A 94 -10.48 6.40 -10.72
CA GLU A 94 -10.30 7.77 -11.24
C GLU A 94 -11.47 8.22 -12.14
N GLY A 95 -12.10 7.28 -12.86
CA GLY A 95 -13.27 7.57 -13.69
C GLY A 95 -14.54 7.94 -12.92
N LEU A 96 -14.54 7.79 -11.58
CA LEU A 96 -15.67 8.13 -10.72
C LEU A 96 -15.38 9.45 -9.99
N PRO A 97 -16.33 10.41 -9.89
CA PRO A 97 -16.09 11.70 -9.23
C PRO A 97 -15.59 11.59 -7.79
N VAL A 98 -16.19 10.68 -7.01
CA VAL A 98 -15.75 10.39 -5.62
C VAL A 98 -14.38 9.73 -5.61
N GLY A 99 -14.10 8.85 -6.56
CA GLY A 99 -12.83 8.13 -6.64
C GLY A 99 -11.66 9.06 -7.01
N GLN A 100 -11.88 10.02 -7.92
CA GLN A 100 -10.90 11.06 -8.24
C GLN A 100 -10.53 11.89 -7.00
N GLN A 101 -11.50 12.29 -6.19
CA GLN A 101 -11.23 13.02 -4.94
C GLN A 101 -10.41 12.19 -3.95
N VAL A 102 -10.79 10.91 -3.77
CA VAL A 102 -10.05 9.97 -2.92
C VAL A 102 -8.61 9.82 -3.40
N LEU A 103 -8.39 9.57 -4.70
CA LEU A 103 -7.05 9.39 -5.27
C LEU A 103 -6.19 10.64 -5.09
N SER A 104 -6.76 11.83 -5.28
CA SER A 104 -6.06 13.11 -5.03
C SER A 104 -5.61 13.25 -3.58
N GLN A 105 -6.48 12.95 -2.61
CA GLN A 105 -6.12 13.00 -1.19
C GLN A 105 -5.04 11.97 -0.84
N VAL A 106 -5.25 10.71 -1.23
CA VAL A 106 -4.34 9.61 -0.89
C VAL A 106 -2.98 9.77 -1.55
N CYS A 107 -2.93 10.05 -2.86
CA CYS A 107 -1.66 10.28 -3.57
C CYS A 107 -0.94 11.52 -3.05
N GLY A 108 -1.66 12.59 -2.72
CA GLY A 108 -1.08 13.79 -2.10
C GLY A 108 -0.38 13.45 -0.79
N ARG A 109 -1.06 12.72 0.11
CA ARG A 109 -0.47 12.27 1.37
C ARG A 109 0.71 11.33 1.15
N MET A 110 0.63 10.39 0.21
CA MET A 110 1.75 9.50 -0.10
C MET A 110 2.97 10.26 -0.61
N ALA A 111 2.78 11.33 -1.40
CA ALA A 111 3.87 12.19 -1.85
C ALA A 111 4.57 12.90 -0.68
N GLU A 112 3.81 13.40 0.30
CA GLU A 112 4.36 13.96 1.55
C GLU A 112 5.15 12.89 2.33
N LEU A 113 4.57 11.71 2.52
CA LEU A 113 5.17 10.60 3.26
C LEU A 113 6.49 10.14 2.62
N LYS A 114 6.56 10.03 1.29
CA LYS A 114 7.80 9.73 0.56
C LYS A 114 8.91 10.75 0.87
N GLY A 115 8.53 12.02 1.02
CA GLY A 115 9.44 13.12 1.35
C GLY A 115 9.75 13.27 2.84
N ALA A 116 9.03 12.56 3.72
CA ALA A 116 9.14 12.73 5.15
C ALA A 116 10.53 12.34 5.69
N ARG A 117 10.92 12.99 6.78
CA ARG A 117 12.16 12.73 7.50
C ARG A 117 11.85 12.41 8.95
N ALA A 118 12.62 11.49 9.52
CA ALA A 118 12.63 11.23 10.95
C ALA A 118 13.34 12.38 11.69
N GLN A 119 13.24 12.38 13.02
CA GLN A 119 13.83 13.42 13.87
C GLN A 119 15.36 13.53 13.72
N ASP A 120 16.02 12.44 13.35
CA ASP A 120 17.46 12.37 13.10
C ASP A 120 17.88 12.88 11.69
N GLY A 121 16.92 13.41 10.92
CA GLY A 121 17.14 13.92 9.57
C GLY A 121 17.22 12.85 8.48
N ARG A 122 17.13 11.55 8.83
CA ARG A 122 17.10 10.46 7.83
C ARG A 122 15.73 10.33 7.20
N ALA A 123 15.66 9.63 6.07
CA ALA A 123 14.39 9.33 5.43
C ALA A 123 13.50 8.51 6.37
N ALA A 124 12.23 8.91 6.50
CA ALA A 124 11.27 8.21 7.37
C ALA A 124 10.94 6.79 6.89
N TYR A 125 11.11 6.53 5.59
CA TYR A 125 10.83 5.25 4.95
C TYR A 125 12.03 4.73 4.16
N CYS A 126 12.13 3.43 4.01
CA CYS A 126 13.15 2.78 3.20
C CYS A 126 12.98 3.08 1.70
N LYS A 127 14.03 2.83 0.91
CA LYS A 127 14.02 3.09 -0.53
C LYS A 127 12.93 2.32 -1.27
N ARG A 128 12.65 1.07 -0.87
CA ARG A 128 11.62 0.24 -1.48
C ARG A 128 10.23 0.90 -1.41
N VAL A 129 9.84 1.40 -0.24
CA VAL A 129 8.57 2.12 -0.06
C VAL A 129 8.57 3.43 -0.84
N GLN A 130 9.67 4.20 -0.81
CA GLN A 130 9.78 5.43 -1.58
C GLN A 130 9.59 5.20 -3.08
N PHE A 131 10.18 4.14 -3.62
CA PHE A 131 10.03 3.76 -5.04
C PHE A 131 8.63 3.24 -5.35
N ALA A 132 8.02 2.45 -4.48
CA ALA A 132 6.64 1.99 -4.66
C ALA A 132 5.65 3.17 -4.72
N ILE A 133 5.83 4.16 -3.85
CA ILE A 133 5.05 5.40 -3.90
C ILE A 133 5.32 6.16 -5.20
N GLN A 134 6.58 6.35 -5.57
CA GLN A 134 6.93 7.05 -6.80
C GLN A 134 6.32 6.39 -8.04
N ASP A 135 6.41 5.06 -8.14
CA ASP A 135 5.87 4.29 -9.26
C ASP A 135 4.34 4.40 -9.36
N LEU A 136 3.64 4.42 -8.22
CA LEU A 136 2.19 4.69 -8.19
C LEU A 136 1.87 6.10 -8.71
N LEU A 137 2.60 7.12 -8.24
CA LEU A 137 2.39 8.51 -8.66
C LEU A 137 2.66 8.69 -10.16
N ASP A 138 3.74 8.08 -10.66
CA ASP A 138 4.08 8.08 -12.08
C ASP A 138 3.02 7.35 -12.91
N THR A 139 2.53 6.21 -12.42
CA THR A 139 1.46 5.43 -13.07
C THR A 139 0.19 6.26 -13.19
N ARG A 140 -0.20 6.98 -12.14
CA ARG A 140 -1.35 7.89 -12.19
C ARG A 140 -1.12 9.05 -13.17
N ALA A 141 0.05 9.69 -13.13
CA ALA A 141 0.40 10.79 -14.04
C ALA A 141 0.40 10.35 -15.51
N ALA A 142 0.73 9.08 -15.77
CA ALA A 142 0.66 8.46 -17.09
C ALA A 142 -0.76 7.96 -17.46
N GLY A 143 -1.81 8.34 -16.72
CA GLY A 143 -3.18 7.94 -16.99
C GLY A 143 -3.46 6.46 -16.73
N TRP A 144 -2.77 5.87 -15.74
CA TRP A 144 -2.89 4.46 -15.35
C TRP A 144 -2.48 3.45 -16.44
N ALA A 145 -1.69 3.89 -17.41
CA ALA A 145 -1.07 2.99 -18.38
C ALA A 145 -0.08 2.07 -17.66
N LYS A 146 -0.36 0.75 -17.63
CA LYS A 146 0.60 -0.23 -17.10
C LYS A 146 1.88 -0.15 -17.92
N ARG A 147 3.00 0.17 -17.28
CA ARG A 147 4.33 0.05 -17.91
C ARG A 147 4.51 -1.40 -18.34
N GLN A 148 4.36 -1.68 -19.63
CA GLN A 148 4.81 -2.94 -20.19
C GLN A 148 6.33 -2.91 -20.15
N PHE A 149 6.91 -3.51 -19.11
CA PHE A 149 8.33 -3.86 -19.13
C PHE A 149 8.50 -4.89 -20.26
N ARG A 150 8.78 -4.43 -21.47
CA ARG A 150 9.35 -5.30 -22.49
C ARG A 150 10.71 -5.71 -21.96
N SER A 151 10.82 -6.92 -21.42
CA SER A 151 12.10 -7.57 -21.19
C SER A 151 12.76 -7.80 -22.56
N SER A 152 13.33 -6.75 -23.12
CA SER A 152 14.32 -6.87 -24.18
C SER A 152 15.57 -7.45 -23.52
N ALA A 153 15.63 -8.76 -23.37
CA ALA A 153 16.89 -9.44 -23.16
C ALA A 153 17.77 -9.11 -24.38
N LYS A 154 18.73 -8.19 -24.20
CA LYS A 154 19.77 -7.99 -25.21
C LYS A 154 20.71 -9.17 -25.10
N THR A 155 20.59 -10.14 -26.00
CA THR A 155 21.65 -11.10 -26.26
C THR A 155 22.89 -10.32 -26.68
N LYS A 156 23.96 -10.51 -25.91
CA LYS A 156 25.29 -10.00 -26.23
C LYS A 156 25.79 -10.85 -27.40
N GLU A 157 25.91 -10.26 -28.59
CA GLU A 157 26.67 -10.88 -29.68
C GLU A 157 28.17 -10.79 -29.33
N GLU A 158 28.88 -11.87 -29.64
CA GLU A 158 30.29 -12.13 -29.33
C GLU A 158 31.26 -11.12 -29.93
#